data_AF-A0A918UVM8-F1
#
_entry.id   AF-A0A918UVM8-F1
#
_cell.length_a   1.000
_cell.length_b   1.000
_cell.length_c   1.000
_cell.angle_alpha   90.00
_cell.angle_beta   90.00
_cell.angle_gamma   90.00
#
_symmetry.space_group_name_H-M   'P 1'
#
loop_
_entity.id
_entity.type
_entity.pdbx_description
1 polymer ?
#
loop_
_entity_poly.entity_id
_entity_poly.type
_entity_poly.pdbx_seq_one_letter_code
_entity_poly.pdbx_strand_id
1 'polypeptide(L)' 'MWWNFIGRSNEEIAQARSDWMEGTRFGEVHGYDGDPLAAPELPPGSLKKRGRVR' A
#
# COMPACT_ATOMS: atom_id res chain seq x y z
N MET A 1 -3.14 -4.93 -7.26
CA MET A 1 -3.61 -3.71 -6.57
C MET A 1 -4.37 -4.14 -5.34
N TRP A 2 -4.03 -3.55 -4.20
CA TRP A 2 -4.69 -3.73 -2.93
C TRP A 2 -4.60 -2.40 -2.18
N TRP A 3 -5.72 -1.94 -1.61
CA TRP A 3 -5.85 -0.58 -1.09
C TRP A 3 -5.35 0.47 -2.11
N ASN A 4 -4.52 1.42 -1.68
CA ASN A 4 -3.90 2.46 -2.49
C ASN A 4 -2.58 2.02 -3.15
N PHE A 5 -2.18 0.75 -3.03
CA PHE A 5 -0.93 0.24 -3.60
C PHE A 5 -1.12 -0.51 -4.92
N ILE A 6 -0.33 -0.14 -5.91
CA ILE A 6 -0.25 -0.80 -7.21
C ILE A 6 1.16 -1.36 -7.38
N GLY A 7 1.26 -2.69 -7.36
CA GLY A 7 2.48 -3.44 -7.65
C GLY A 7 2.24 -4.56 -8.66
N ARG A 8 3.32 -5.06 -9.24
CA ARG A 8 3.41 -6.20 -10.15
C ARG A 8 3.51 -7.54 -9.40
N SER A 9 3.92 -7.51 -8.14
CA SER A 9 4.00 -8.67 -7.25
C SER A 9 3.38 -8.42 -5.86
N ASN A 10 3.24 -9.47 -5.06
CA ASN A 10 2.73 -9.36 -3.69
C ASN A 10 3.78 -8.70 -2.78
N GLU A 11 5.05 -9.06 -2.97
CA GLU A 11 6.19 -8.51 -2.24
C GLU A 11 6.32 -7.00 -2.43
N GLU A 12 6.10 -6.49 -3.66
CA GLU A 12 6.08 -5.04 -3.92
C GLU A 12 4.96 -4.34 -3.12
N ILE A 13 3.80 -4.98 -2.94
CA ILE A 13 2.68 -4.43 -2.17
C ILE A 13 2.96 -4.54 -0.65
N ALA A 14 3.56 -5.63 -0.19
CA ALA A 14 3.95 -5.81 1.20
C ALA A 14 5.02 -4.80 1.63
N GLN A 15 6.02 -4.55 0.78
CA GLN A 15 7.03 -3.54 1.03
C GLN A 15 6.40 -2.14 1.08
N ALA A 16 5.56 -1.79 0.10
CA ALA A 16 4.88 -0.50 0.08
C ALA A 16 4.02 -0.27 1.34
N ARG A 17 3.41 -1.34 1.88
CA ARG A 17 2.70 -1.29 3.16
C ARG A 17 3.65 -0.99 4.33
N SER A 18 4.81 -1.68 4.41
CA SER A 18 5.80 -1.43 5.47
C SER A 18 6.31 0.00 5.41
N ASP A 19 6.71 0.45 4.21
CA ASP A 19 7.22 1.80 3.98
C ASP A 19 6.22 2.89 4.40
N TRP A 20 4.92 2.64 4.21
CA TRP A 20 3.84 3.53 4.63
C TRP A 20 3.67 3.56 6.15
N MET A 21 3.71 2.40 6.80
CA MET A 21 3.60 2.31 8.26
C MET A 21 4.83 2.90 8.97
N GLU A 22 6.01 2.80 8.36
CA GLU A 22 7.26 3.35 8.89
C GLU A 22 7.49 4.82 8.51
N GLY A 23 6.72 5.37 7.56
CA GLY A 23 6.87 6.74 7.07
C GLY A 23 8.18 6.99 6.30
N THR A 24 8.80 5.95 5.76
CA THR A 24 10.17 6.02 5.18
C THR A 24 10.21 6.43 3.71
N ARG A 25 9.10 6.26 2.99
CA ARG A 25 9.04 6.47 1.52
C ARG A 25 8.05 7.51 1.07
N PHE A 26 6.93 7.63 1.77
CA PHE A 26 5.85 8.53 1.41
C PHE A 26 5.98 9.75 2.29
N GLY A 27 6.29 10.91 1.68
CA GLY A 27 6.55 12.14 2.42
C GLY A 27 5.37 12.59 3.29
N GLU A 28 5.64 13.57 4.14
CA GLU A 28 4.65 14.11 5.06
C GLU A 28 3.71 15.12 4.38
N VAL A 29 2.44 15.11 4.78
CA VAL A 29 1.45 16.10 4.33
C VAL A 29 1.31 17.17 5.41
N HIS A 30 1.80 18.38 5.14
CA HIS A 30 1.67 19.51 6.05
C HIS A 30 0.31 20.21 5.91
N GLY A 31 -0.20 20.74 7.02
CA GLY A 31 -1.45 21.53 7.05
C GLY A 31 -2.73 20.69 7.18
N TYR A 32 -2.62 19.38 7.34
CA TYR A 32 -3.72 18.51 7.72
C TYR A 32 -3.65 18.20 9.22
N ASP A 33 -4.73 18.47 9.95
CA ASP A 33 -4.82 18.20 11.39
C ASP A 33 -5.39 16.79 11.62
N GLY A 34 -4.52 15.79 11.50
CA GLY A 34 -4.85 14.40 11.75
C GLY A 34 -3.72 13.43 11.43
N ASP A 35 -3.74 12.27 12.08
CA ASP A 35 -2.73 11.23 11.87
C ASP A 35 -2.84 10.59 10.47
N PRO A 36 -1.72 10.12 9.89
CA PRO A 36 -1.75 9.30 8.69
C PRO A 36 -2.62 8.05 8.88
N LEU A 37 -3.43 7.74 7.87
CA LEU A 37 -4.28 6.55 7.90
C LEU A 37 -3.43 5.27 7.91
N ALA A 38 -3.57 4.42 8.93
CA ALA A 38 -2.87 3.14 8.97
C ALA A 38 -3.30 2.22 7.81
N ALA A 39 -2.32 1.61 7.14
CA ALA A 39 -2.62 0.64 6.10
C ALA A 39 -3.19 -0.65 6.72
N PRO A 40 -4.30 -1.21 6.19
CA PRO A 40 -4.89 -2.45 6.72
C PRO A 40 -3.91 -3.63 6.67
N GLU A 41 -4.17 -4.71 7.40
CA GLU A 41 -3.37 -5.94 7.24
C GLU A 41 -3.56 -6.56 5.85
N LEU A 42 -2.51 -7.19 5.32
CA LEU A 42 -2.63 -7.92 4.07
C LEU A 42 -3.50 -9.16 4.28
N PRO A 43 -4.41 -9.46 3.33
CA PRO A 43 -5.21 -10.67 3.41
C PRO A 43 -4.29 -11.91 3.33
N PRO A 44 -4.67 -13.02 3.98
CA PRO A 44 -3.92 -14.25 3.88
C PRO A 44 -3.89 -14.76 2.43
N GLY A 45 -2.69 -15.15 1.97
CA GLY A 45 -2.47 -15.67 0.63
C GLY A 45 -2.03 -14.63 -0.41
N SER A 46 -1.92 -15.06 -1.67
CA SER A 46 -1.41 -14.23 -2.75
C SER A 46 -2.50 -13.33 -3.36
N LEU A 47 -2.20 -12.04 -3.48
CA LEU A 47 -3.07 -11.10 -4.17
C LEU A 47 -3.26 -11.50 -5.64
N LYS A 48 -4.52 -11.63 -6.06
CA LYS A 48 -4.85 -11.98 -7.45
C LYS A 48 -4.53 -10.82 -8.38
N LYS A 49 -3.64 -11.06 -9.35
CA LYS A 49 -3.36 -10.09 -10.42
C LYS A 49 -4.63 -9.84 -11.23
N ARG A 50 -5.02 -8.58 -11.40
CA ARG A 50 -6.09 -8.23 -12.33
C ARG A 50 -5.51 -8.24 -13.75
N GLY A 51 -6.06 -9.11 -14.60
CA GLY A 51 -5.71 -9.16 -16.02
C GLY A 51 -6.19 -7.92 -16.76
N ARG A 52 -5.56 -7.60 -17.90
CA ARG A 52 -5.99 -6.52 -18.78
C ARG A 52 -7.15 -7.01 -19.64
N VAL A 53 -8.34 -6.45 -19.44
CA VAL A 53 -9.46 -6.61 -20.39
C VAL A 53 -9.31 -5.52 -21.44
N ARG A 54 -9.37 -5.90 -22.73
CA ARG A 54 -9.34 -4.96 -23.86
C ARG A 54 -10.76 -4.55 -24.23
#